data_AF-A0ABD2ZFW0-F1
#
_entry.id   AF-A0ABD2ZFW0-F1
#
_cell.length_a   1.000
_cell.length_b   1.000
_cell.length_c   1.000
_cell.angle_alpha   90.00
_cell.angle_beta   90.00
_cell.angle_gamma   90.00
#
_symmetry.space_group_name_H-M   'P 1'
#
loop_
_entity.id
_entity.type
_entity.pdbx_description
1 polymer ?
#
loop_
_entity_poly.entity_id
_entity_poly.type
_entity_poly.pdbx_seq_one_letter_code
_entity_poly.pdbx_strand_id
1 'polypeptide(L)'
;MLSDIDYEGNSIIHLAASLGSLPSTPSGVLLQMIWDVLWFKHVKYDSYLYLWQLQNSSGKTALQVFEEKHETLCKDAEKTTKQLANCVLIVSVLIATINFAAVFTVPGGFEQKSGNSTC
;
A
#
# COMPACT_ATOMS: atom_id res chain seq x y z
N MET A 1 1.29 32.08 10.89
CA MET A 1 1.88 31.36 9.74
C MET A 1 1.77 29.83 9.82
N LEU A 2 1.77 29.18 11.00
CA LEU A 2 1.38 27.74 11.13
C LEU A 2 0.04 27.50 11.87
N SER A 3 -0.47 28.52 12.55
CA SER A 3 -1.76 28.50 13.25
C SER A 3 -2.85 29.23 12.47
N ASP A 4 -2.57 29.58 11.21
CA ASP A 4 -3.54 30.27 10.37
C ASP A 4 -4.64 29.31 9.95
N ILE A 5 -5.87 29.80 9.95
CA ILE A 5 -7.07 29.03 9.68
C ILE A 5 -7.74 29.69 8.49
N ASP A 6 -8.17 28.89 7.50
CA ASP A 6 -8.90 29.43 6.36
C ASP A 6 -10.33 29.87 6.73
N TYR A 7 -11.06 30.40 5.75
CA TYR A 7 -12.44 30.86 5.96
C TYR A 7 -13.42 29.72 6.32
N GLU A 8 -13.03 28.45 6.15
CA GLU A 8 -13.82 27.26 6.48
C GLU A 8 -13.39 26.62 7.81
N GLY A 9 -12.45 27.22 8.55
CA GLY A 9 -11.96 26.64 9.79
C GLY A 9 -10.88 25.58 9.58
N ASN A 10 -10.36 25.39 8.36
CA ASN A 10 -9.33 24.40 8.08
C ASN A 10 -7.95 24.93 8.51
N SER A 11 -7.29 24.17 9.38
CA SER A 11 -5.87 24.35 9.68
C SER A 11 -4.99 23.73 8.59
N ILE A 12 -3.68 23.98 8.65
CA ILE A 12 -2.71 23.41 7.71
C ILE A 12 -2.80 21.88 7.58
N ILE A 13 -3.14 21.16 8.65
CA ILE A 13 -3.30 19.70 8.62
C ILE A 13 -4.57 19.30 7.86
N HIS A 14 -5.65 20.08 7.93
CA HIS A 14 -6.86 19.85 7.14
C HIS A 14 -6.61 20.08 5.65
N LEU A 15 -5.82 21.10 5.31
CA LEU A 15 -5.43 21.36 3.93
C LEU A 15 -4.55 20.23 3.39
N ALA A 16 -3.57 19.77 4.16
CA ALA A 16 -2.75 18.62 3.81
C ALA A 16 -3.58 17.32 3.67
N ALA A 17 -4.63 17.18 4.48
CA ALA A 17 -5.58 16.07 4.37
C ALA A 17 -6.44 16.13 3.10
N SER A 18 -6.72 17.32 2.56
CA SER A 18 -7.63 17.50 1.42
C SER A 18 -6.93 17.58 0.07
N LEU A 19 -5.73 18.16 0.00
CA LEU A 19 -5.07 18.39 -1.29
C LEU A 19 -4.49 17.09 -1.88
N GLY A 20 -3.97 16.19 -1.02
CA GLY A 20 -3.00 15.19 -1.49
C GLY A 20 -1.76 15.87 -2.08
N SER A 21 -0.63 15.18 -2.17
CA SER A 21 0.49 15.76 -2.92
C SER A 21 0.22 15.49 -4.39
N LEU A 22 0.07 16.52 -5.24
CA LEU A 22 -0.03 16.30 -6.69
C LEU A 22 1.33 15.79 -7.17
N PRO A 23 1.51 14.48 -7.44
CA PRO A 23 2.78 14.04 -7.96
C PRO A 23 2.88 14.60 -9.37
N SER A 24 3.99 15.25 -9.72
CA SER A 24 4.25 15.80 -11.06
C SER A 24 4.30 14.74 -12.17
N THR A 25 3.96 13.50 -11.85
CA THR A 25 3.89 12.34 -12.74
C THR A 25 2.72 11.48 -12.27
N PRO A 26 1.82 11.00 -13.16
CA PRO A 26 0.75 10.10 -12.76
C PRO A 26 1.35 8.76 -12.33
N SER A 27 1.64 8.65 -11.04
CA SER A 27 1.96 7.39 -10.39
C SER A 27 0.67 6.58 -10.27
N GLY A 28 0.72 5.27 -10.51
CA GLY A 28 -0.49 4.44 -10.44
C GLY A 28 -1.25 4.61 -9.12
N VAL A 29 -2.56 4.36 -9.11
CA VAL A 29 -3.47 4.66 -7.99
C VAL A 29 -2.96 4.19 -6.62
N LEU A 30 -2.33 3.01 -6.57
CA LEU A 30 -1.69 2.51 -5.36
C LEU A 30 -0.56 3.41 -4.84
N LEU A 31 0.33 3.86 -5.73
CA LEU A 31 1.46 4.72 -5.38
C LEU A 31 0.99 6.11 -4.95
N GLN A 32 -0.08 6.63 -5.57
CA GLN A 32 -0.71 7.87 -5.15
C GLN A 32 -1.23 7.75 -3.71
N MET A 33 -2.02 6.70 -3.40
CA MET A 33 -2.53 6.47 -2.05
C MET A 33 -1.40 6.30 -1.01
N ILE A 34 -0.34 5.57 -1.35
CA ILE A 34 0.83 5.41 -0.47
C ILE A 34 1.46 6.78 -0.18
N TRP A 35 1.65 7.60 -1.20
CA TRP A 35 2.22 8.94 -1.04
C TRP A 35 1.34 9.86 -0.21
N ASP A 36 0.04 9.89 -0.46
CA ASP A 36 -0.89 10.74 0.29
C ASP A 36 -0.92 10.38 1.78
N VAL A 37 -0.86 9.08 2.11
CA VAL A 37 -0.74 8.61 3.51
C VAL A 37 0.59 9.04 4.14
N LEU A 38 1.71 8.87 3.42
CA LEU A 38 3.03 9.24 3.93
C LEU A 38 3.15 10.75 4.14
N TRP A 39 2.68 11.53 3.17
CA TRP A 39 2.63 12.98 3.23
C TRP A 39 1.77 13.45 4.41
N PHE A 40 0.56 12.93 4.55
CA PHE A 40 -0.32 13.29 5.66
C PHE A 40 0.30 12.94 7.02
N LYS A 41 0.95 11.78 7.15
CA LYS A 41 1.69 11.41 8.37
C LYS A 41 2.85 12.34 8.67
N HIS A 42 3.61 12.74 7.64
CA HIS A 42 4.73 13.65 7.78
C HIS A 42 4.27 15.03 8.28
N VAL A 43 3.27 15.62 7.62
CA VAL A 43 2.69 16.91 8.03
C VAL A 43 2.08 16.82 9.43
N LYS A 44 1.39 15.72 9.74
CA LYS A 44 0.83 15.49 11.07
C LYS A 44 1.92 15.44 12.15
N TYR A 45 3.04 14.78 11.88
CA TYR A 45 4.17 14.68 12.81
C TYR A 45 4.85 16.03 13.04
N ASP A 46 5.02 16.83 12.00
CA ASP A 46 5.67 18.15 12.11
C ASP A 46 4.75 19.23 12.70
N SER A 47 3.45 18.94 12.82
CA SER A 47 2.46 19.86 13.36
C SER A 47 2.28 19.74 14.86
N TYR A 48 1.85 20.84 15.50
CA TYR A 48 1.53 20.86 16.92
C TYR A 48 0.39 19.87 17.29
N LEU A 49 0.54 19.16 18.41
CA LEU A 49 -0.41 18.14 18.88
C LEU A 49 -1.86 18.63 18.99
N TYR A 50 -2.07 19.90 19.36
CA TYR A 50 -3.42 20.46 19.49
C TYR A 50 -4.17 20.55 18.16
N LEU A 51 -3.45 20.66 17.03
CA LEU A 51 -4.04 20.75 15.71
C LEU A 51 -4.63 19.41 15.23
N TRP A 52 -4.24 18.29 15.83
CA TRP A 52 -4.73 16.96 15.44
C TRP A 52 -6.20 16.76 15.80
N GLN A 53 -6.63 17.37 16.91
CA GLN A 53 -7.99 17.30 17.43
C GLN A 53 -8.82 18.53 17.05
N LEU A 54 -8.20 19.55 16.47
CA LEU A 54 -8.90 20.72 15.97
C LEU A 54 -9.92 20.28 14.93
N GLN A 55 -11.14 20.77 15.07
CA GLN A 55 -12.20 20.55 14.10
C GLN A 55 -12.35 21.80 13.22
N ASN A 56 -12.60 21.58 11.94
CA ASN A 56 -13.00 22.65 11.04
C ASN A 56 -14.45 23.11 11.31
N SER A 57 -14.95 24.07 10.53
CA SER A 57 -16.31 24.60 10.72
C SER A 57 -17.42 23.56 10.47
N SER A 58 -17.08 22.43 9.84
CA SER A 58 -17.99 21.30 9.65
C SER A 58 -17.94 20.28 10.80
N GLY A 59 -17.19 20.57 11.88
CA GLY A 59 -17.01 19.66 13.02
C GLY A 59 -16.13 18.45 12.72
N LYS A 60 -15.37 18.46 11.61
CA LYS A 60 -14.51 17.35 11.19
C LYS A 60 -13.07 17.60 11.56
N THR A 61 -12.39 16.55 12.02
CA THR A 61 -10.93 16.57 12.21
C THR A 61 -10.21 16.36 10.89
N ALA A 62 -8.94 16.75 10.81
CA ALA A 62 -8.13 16.54 9.62
C ALA A 62 -8.04 15.07 9.18
N LEU A 63 -8.09 14.12 10.13
CA LEU A 63 -8.13 12.69 9.82
C LEU A 63 -9.43 12.30 9.11
N GLN A 64 -10.57 12.78 9.59
CA GLN A 64 -11.86 12.51 8.97
C GLN A 64 -11.95 13.12 7.57
N VAL A 65 -11.40 14.33 7.38
CA VAL A 65 -11.29 14.96 6.06
C VAL A 65 -10.42 14.11 5.13
N PHE A 66 -9.30 13.57 5.62
CA PHE A 66 -8.43 12.69 4.83
C PHE A 66 -9.17 11.43 4.38
N GLU A 67 -9.84 10.74 5.30
CA GLU A 67 -10.59 9.51 5.02
C GLU A 67 -11.71 9.73 3.99
N GLU A 68 -12.46 10.82 4.12
CA GLU A 68 -13.54 11.17 3.19
C GLU A 68 -13.00 11.52 1.79
N LYS A 69 -11.93 12.32 1.72
CA LYS A 69 -11.35 12.74 0.44
C LYS A 69 -10.64 11.61 -0.30
N HIS A 70 -10.07 10.64 0.42
CA HIS A 70 -9.31 9.53 -0.17
C HIS A 70 -10.09 8.21 -0.19
N GLU A 71 -11.39 8.19 0.11
CA GLU A 71 -12.19 6.95 0.15
C GLU A 71 -12.17 6.19 -1.20
N THR A 72 -12.38 6.91 -2.29
CA THR A 72 -12.38 6.34 -3.65
C THR A 72 -10.99 5.85 -4.04
N LEU A 73 -9.97 6.68 -3.80
CA LEU A 73 -8.57 6.35 -4.07
C LEU A 73 -8.13 5.11 -3.27
N CYS A 74 -8.56 4.98 -2.01
CA CYS A 74 -8.28 3.84 -1.17
C CYS A 74 -8.90 2.56 -1.72
N LYS A 75 -10.17 2.60 -2.16
CA LYS A 75 -10.86 1.45 -2.78
C LYS A 75 -10.17 1.00 -4.07
N ASP A 76 -9.76 1.95 -4.90
CA ASP A 76 -9.06 1.64 -6.14
C ASP A 76 -7.65 1.09 -5.87
N ALA A 77 -6.93 1.66 -4.90
CA ALA A 77 -5.63 1.16 -4.47
C ALA A 77 -5.72 -0.26 -3.90
N GLU A 78 -6.77 -0.56 -3.12
CA GLU A 78 -7.03 -1.91 -2.61
C GLU A 78 -7.27 -2.90 -3.76
N LYS A 79 -8.06 -2.51 -4.76
CA LYS A 79 -8.31 -3.33 -5.96
C LYS A 79 -7.02 -3.58 -6.75
N THR A 80 -6.23 -2.54 -7.01
CA THR A 80 -4.93 -2.65 -7.69
C THR A 80 -3.98 -3.57 -6.93
N THR A 81 -3.94 -3.46 -5.60
CA THR A 81 -3.09 -4.29 -4.74
C THR A 81 -3.51 -5.76 -4.80
N LYS A 82 -4.82 -6.05 -4.75
CA LYS A 82 -5.33 -7.42 -4.89
C LYS A 82 -4.96 -8.04 -6.23
N GLN A 83 -5.09 -7.29 -7.32
CA GLN A 83 -4.71 -7.76 -8.66
C GLN A 83 -3.21 -8.05 -8.73
N LEU A 84 -2.38 -7.13 -8.21
CA LEU A 84 -0.93 -7.32 -8.14
C LEU A 84 -0.55 -8.56 -7.33
N ALA A 85 -1.15 -8.74 -6.15
CA ALA A 85 -0.90 -9.89 -5.28
C ALA A 85 -1.24 -11.22 -5.98
N ASN A 86 -2.38 -11.31 -6.67
CA ASN A 86 -2.75 -12.51 -7.41
C ASN A 86 -1.74 -12.84 -8.51
N CYS A 87 -1.31 -11.84 -9.29
CA CYS A 87 -0.28 -12.04 -10.32
C CYS A 87 1.04 -12.55 -9.72
N VAL A 88 1.49 -11.94 -8.62
CA VAL A 88 2.74 -12.34 -7.93
C VAL A 88 2.63 -13.75 -7.36
N LEU A 89 1.48 -14.12 -6.79
CA LEU A 89 1.26 -15.48 -6.26
C LEU A 89 1.31 -16.53 -7.37
N ILE A 90 0.65 -16.29 -8.52
CA ILE A 90 0.70 -17.19 -9.67
C ILE A 90 2.14 -17.38 -10.17
N VAL A 91 2.88 -16.27 -10.33
CA VAL A 91 4.28 -16.31 -10.77
C VAL A 91 5.16 -17.06 -9.75
N SER A 92 4.95 -16.82 -8.46
CA SER A 92 5.71 -17.48 -7.38
C SER A 92 5.48 -19.00 -7.37
N VAL A 93 4.23 -19.44 -7.54
CA VAL A 93 3.88 -20.86 -7.65
C VAL A 93 4.53 -21.51 -8.87
N LEU A 94 4.54 -20.81 -10.02
CA LEU A 94 5.18 -21.31 -11.23
C LEU A 94 6.69 -21.49 -11.03
N ILE A 95 7.37 -20.49 -10.45
CA ILE A 95 8.80 -20.55 -10.15
C ILE A 95 9.12 -21.69 -9.17
N ALA A 96 8.33 -21.83 -8.10
CA ALA A 96 8.49 -22.89 -7.12
C ALA A 96 8.33 -24.29 -7.75
N THR A 97 7.36 -24.44 -8.65
CA THR A 97 7.10 -25.71 -9.36
C THR A 97 8.26 -26.07 -10.30
N ILE A 98 8.79 -25.09 -11.06
CA ILE A 98 9.95 -25.30 -11.94
C ILE A 98 11.18 -25.69 -11.14
N ASN A 99 11.47 -24.98 -10.04
CA ASN A 99 12.60 -25.31 -9.17
C ASN A 99 12.46 -26.68 -8.51
N PHE A 100 11.26 -27.03 -8.02
CA PHE A 100 10.98 -28.35 -7.47
C PHE A 100 11.24 -29.44 -8.51
N ALA A 101 10.68 -29.31 -9.72
CA ALA A 101 10.93 -30.27 -10.80
C ALA A 101 12.43 -30.39 -11.09
N ALA A 102 13.15 -29.29 -11.28
CA ALA A 102 14.57 -29.27 -11.61
C ALA A 102 15.47 -29.98 -10.58
N VAL A 103 15.16 -29.88 -9.28
CA VAL A 103 15.90 -30.57 -8.22
C VAL A 103 15.73 -32.09 -8.29
N PHE A 104 14.55 -32.57 -8.70
CA PHE A 104 14.27 -34.01 -8.79
C PHE A 104 14.47 -34.60 -10.19
N THR A 105 14.58 -33.78 -11.23
CA THR A 105 14.86 -34.21 -12.61
C THR A 105 16.32 -34.03 -13.04
N VAL A 106 17.23 -33.75 -12.09
CA VAL A 106 18.68 -33.82 -12.32
C VAL A 106 18.98 -35.16 -13.02
N PRO A 107 19.70 -35.17 -14.16
CA PRO A 107 19.97 -36.39 -14.93
C PRO A 107 20.93 -37.28 -14.14
N GLY A 108 20.36 -38.12 -13.29
CA GLY A 108 21.07 -39.09 -12.45
C GLY A 108 20.23 -40.31 -12.08
N GLY A 109 18.90 -40.26 -12.30
CA GLY A 109 18.01 -41.40 -12.19
C GLY A 109 17.65 -41.80 -10.76
N PHE A 110 16.39 -42.17 -10.54
CA PHE A 110 16.01 -42.94 -9.37
C PHE A 110 16.69 -44.31 -9.47
N GLU A 111 17.74 -44.56 -8.68
CA GLU A 111 18.26 -45.90 -8.43
C GLU A 111 17.15 -46.73 -7.75
N GLN A 112 16.29 -47.37 -8.55
CA GLN A 112 15.53 -48.52 -8.09
C GLN A 112 16.54 -49.62 -7.82
N LYS A 113 16.99 -49.75 -6.56
CA LYS A 113 17.60 -50.99 -6.08
C LYS A 113 16.56 -52.10 -6.23
N SER A 114 16.53 -52.71 -7.40
CA SER A 114 15.87 -53.99 -7.65
C SER A 114 16.59 -55.01 -6.77
N GLY A 115 15.93 -55.40 -5.68
CA GLY A 115 16.37 -56.48 -4.83
C GLY A 115 16.26 -57.79 -5.59
N ASN A 116 17.33 -58.17 -6.30
CA ASN A 116 17.52 -59.53 -6.77
C ASN A 116 18.52 -60.22 -5.83
N SER A 117 18.04 -60.68 -4.67
CA SER A 117 18.76 -61.64 -3.84
C SER A 117 18.41 -63.05 -4.32
N THR A 118 19.13 -63.50 -5.33
CA THR A 118 19.26 -64.92 -5.67
C THR A 118 20.42 -65.51 -4.89
N CYS A 119 20.11 -66.22 -3.81
CA CYS A 119 20.73 -67.50 -3.43
C CYS A 119 19.90 -68.20 -2.34
#